data_AF-A0A847VZ27-F1
#
_entry.id   AF-A0A847VZ27-F1
#
_cell.length_a   1.000
_cell.length_b   1.000
_cell.length_c   1.000
_cell.angle_alpha   90.00
_cell.angle_beta   90.00
_cell.angle_gamma   90.00
#
_symmetry.space_group_name_H-M   'P 1'
#
loop_
_entity.id
_entity.type
_entity.pdbx_description
1 polymer ?
#
loop_
_entity_poly.entity_id
_entity_poly.type
_entity_poly.pdbx_seq_one_letter_code
_entity_poly.pdbx_strand_id
1 'polypeptide(L)'
;MMELKIRDNSLISKKYFNGVSHVTEKIADKTLKQLEKEGVFIFPELIKDAEDISKDQVILQSVNDCYRSSNVMGFLGFGKERLVIESRFSTGKCDYFFQYLLECVLS
;
A
#
# COMPACT_ATOMS: atom_id res chain seq x y z
N MET A 1 0.09 -3.76 18.73
CA MET A 1 0.30 -3.55 17.29
C MET A 1 -0.51 -2.32 16.91
N MET A 2 0.10 -1.34 16.26
CA MET A 2 -0.62 -0.15 15.76
C MET A 2 -0.99 -0.42 14.31
N GLU A 3 -2.27 -0.33 13.98
CA GLU A 3 -2.78 -0.58 12.63
C GLU A 3 -3.49 0.66 12.12
N LEU A 4 -3.19 1.05 10.89
CA LEU A 4 -3.94 2.06 10.15
C LEU A 4 -4.50 1.43 8.89
N LYS A 5 -5.77 1.69 8.62
CA LYS A 5 -6.44 1.31 7.37
C LYS A 5 -6.72 2.54 6.53
N ILE A 6 -6.35 2.46 5.26
CA ILE A 6 -6.64 3.46 4.24
C ILE A 6 -7.21 2.78 2.99
N ARG A 7 -7.69 3.57 2.03
CA ARG A 7 -8.10 3.08 0.72
C ARG A 7 -7.06 3.42 -0.35
N ASP A 8 -6.97 2.61 -1.39
CA ASP A 8 -6.21 2.91 -2.61
C ASP A 8 -6.78 4.17 -3.30
N ASN A 9 -5.97 4.77 -4.18
CA ASN A 9 -6.32 5.97 -4.96
C ASN A 9 -7.02 7.09 -4.16
N SER A 10 -6.53 7.36 -2.95
CA SER A 10 -7.13 8.29 -2.00
C SER A 10 -6.13 9.37 -1.57
N LEU A 11 -6.63 10.57 -1.26
CA LEU A 11 -5.82 11.67 -0.71
C LEU A 11 -6.14 11.83 0.78
N ILE A 12 -5.13 11.68 1.63
CA ILE A 12 -5.30 11.60 3.09
C ILE A 12 -4.28 12.51 3.77
N SER A 13 -4.70 13.28 4.77
CA SER A 13 -3.79 14.16 5.52
C SER A 13 -2.69 13.35 6.22
N LYS A 14 -1.45 13.84 6.17
CA LYS A 14 -0.29 13.22 6.85
C LYS A 14 -0.53 13.01 8.35
N LYS A 15 -1.32 13.88 8.99
CA LYS A 15 -1.71 13.76 10.41
C LYS A 15 -2.41 12.44 10.74
N TYR A 16 -3.10 11.84 9.77
CA TYR A 16 -3.79 10.56 9.94
C TYR A 16 -2.82 9.38 10.07
N PHE A 17 -1.57 9.54 9.64
CA PHE A 17 -0.53 8.50 9.66
C PHE A 17 0.35 8.54 10.92
N ASN A 18 0.10 9.46 11.86
CA ASN A 18 0.92 9.63 13.06
C ASN A 18 1.05 8.35 13.91
N GLY A 19 0.05 7.47 13.90
CA GLY A 19 0.09 6.19 14.63
C GLY A 19 0.89 5.09 13.94
N VAL A 20 1.34 5.30 12.70
CA VAL A 20 2.10 4.36 11.87
C VAL A 20 3.21 5.09 11.10
N SER A 21 3.87 6.05 11.76
CA SER A 21 4.82 6.95 11.09
C SER A 21 6.05 6.21 10.56
N HIS A 22 6.55 5.19 11.25
CA HIS A 22 7.75 4.47 10.83
C HIS A 22 7.53 3.69 9.51
N VAL A 23 6.40 2.98 9.36
CA VAL A 23 6.08 2.30 8.09
C VAL A 23 5.81 3.33 6.98
N THR A 24 5.17 4.44 7.31
CA THR A 24 4.83 5.50 6.34
C THR A 24 6.10 6.19 5.80
N GLU A 25 7.03 6.55 6.68
CA GLU A 25 8.34 7.13 6.32
C GLU A 25 9.19 6.16 5.48
N LYS A 26 9.07 4.86 5.72
CA LYS A 26 9.82 3.85 4.98
C LYS A 26 9.38 3.75 3.51
N ILE A 27 8.08 3.95 3.23
CA ILE A 27 7.47 3.72 1.91
C ILE A 27 7.15 4.98 1.12
N ALA A 28 7.04 6.14 1.78
CA ALA A 28 6.67 7.39 1.13
C ALA A 28 7.70 7.83 0.08
N ASP A 29 7.20 8.32 -1.05
CA ASP A 29 7.99 8.90 -2.15
C ASP A 29 9.05 7.96 -2.74
N LYS A 30 8.85 6.65 -2.57
CA LYS A 30 9.71 5.61 -3.12
C LYS A 30 8.97 4.74 -4.11
N THR A 31 9.65 4.43 -5.20
CA THR A 31 9.13 3.50 -6.19
C THR A 31 9.21 2.07 -5.68
N LEU A 32 8.37 1.18 -6.22
CA LEU A 32 8.42 -0.26 -5.89
C LEU A 32 9.83 -0.83 -6.10
N LYS A 33 10.54 -0.38 -7.15
CA LYS A 33 11.94 -0.74 -7.42
C LYS A 33 12.92 -0.32 -6.32
N GLN A 34 12.72 0.85 -5.73
CA GLN A 34 13.56 1.31 -4.61
C GLN A 34 13.25 0.50 -3.36
N LEU A 35 11.97 0.25 -3.09
CA LEU A 35 11.51 -0.56 -1.96
C LEU A 35 12.05 -2.00 -2.01
N GLU A 36 12.04 -2.63 -3.19
CA GLU A 36 12.61 -3.98 -3.38
C GLU A 36 14.09 -4.02 -2.98
N LYS A 37 14.89 -3.01 -3.38
CA LYS A 37 16.31 -2.91 -3.01
C LYS A 37 16.53 -2.68 -1.50
N GLU A 38 15.56 -2.10 -0.81
CA GLU A 38 15.59 -1.87 0.63
C GLU A 38 15.08 -3.08 1.43
N GLY A 39 14.79 -4.21 0.77
CA GLY A 39 14.28 -5.42 1.41
C GLY A 39 12.80 -5.35 1.78
N VAL A 40 12.05 -4.39 1.21
CA VAL A 40 10.59 -4.36 1.33
C VAL A 40 10.02 -5.28 0.26
N PHE A 41 9.57 -6.46 0.69
CA PHE A 41 8.98 -7.45 -0.19
C PHE A 41 7.54 -7.07 -0.54
N ILE A 42 7.25 -7.04 -1.84
CA ILE A 42 5.90 -6.83 -2.37
C ILE A 42 5.48 -8.16 -2.99
N PHE A 43 4.46 -8.77 -2.41
CA PHE A 43 3.89 -10.03 -2.88
C PHE A 43 2.67 -9.73 -3.78
N PRO A 44 2.45 -10.49 -4.87
CA PRO A 44 3.17 -11.70 -5.31
C PRO A 44 4.44 -11.42 -6.14
N GLU A 45 5.37 -12.39 -6.18
CA GLU A 45 6.55 -12.35 -7.09
C GLU A 45 6.17 -12.16 -8.57
N LEU A 46 4.91 -12.48 -8.92
CA LEU A 46 4.26 -12.24 -10.21
C LEU A 46 4.28 -10.77 -10.67
N ILE A 47 4.47 -9.80 -9.75
CA ILE A 47 4.57 -8.38 -10.09
C ILE A 47 5.81 -8.09 -10.97
N LYS A 48 6.86 -8.92 -10.90
CA LYS A 48 8.09 -8.72 -11.70
C LYS A 48 7.84 -8.82 -13.21
N ASP A 49 6.84 -9.61 -13.61
CA ASP A 49 6.48 -9.92 -15.00
C ASP A 49 5.13 -9.31 -15.40
N ALA A 50 4.46 -8.58 -14.51
CA ALA A 50 3.21 -7.89 -14.81
C ALA A 50 3.49 -6.61 -15.62
N GLU A 51 3.16 -6.62 -16.92
CA GLU A 51 3.31 -5.46 -17.80
C GLU A 51 2.58 -4.20 -17.28
N ASP A 52 1.46 -4.40 -16.56
CA ASP A 52 0.63 -3.33 -16.03
C ASP A 52 1.15 -2.71 -14.71
N ILE A 53 2.12 -3.34 -14.02
CA ILE A 53 2.66 -2.82 -12.76
C ILE A 53 4.03 -2.20 -13.02
N SER A 54 4.02 -0.89 -13.26
CA SER A 54 5.26 -0.15 -13.46
C SER A 54 6.15 -0.20 -12.20
N LYS A 55 7.43 -0.54 -12.39
CA LYS A 55 8.47 -0.49 -11.35
C LYS A 55 8.66 0.91 -10.76
N ASP A 56 8.17 1.94 -11.45
CA ASP A 56 8.22 3.35 -11.04
C ASP A 56 6.97 3.77 -10.23
N GLN A 57 6.02 2.87 -10.00
CA GLN A 57 4.86 3.13 -9.18
C GLN A 57 5.26 3.38 -7.72
N VAL A 58 4.59 4.33 -7.08
CA VAL A 58 4.81 4.73 -5.68
C VAL A 58 3.60 4.32 -4.85
N ILE A 59 3.79 3.76 -3.66
CA ILE A 59 2.68 3.34 -2.78
C ILE A 59 1.98 4.58 -2.18
N LEU A 60 2.77 5.44 -1.52
CA LEU A 60 2.33 6.72 -0.97
C LEU A 60 3.18 7.85 -1.55
N GLN A 61 2.53 8.79 -2.24
CA GLN A 61 3.18 10.00 -2.75
C GLN A 61 2.85 11.17 -1.83
N SER A 62 3.86 11.89 -1.36
CA SER A 62 3.70 13.14 -0.62
C SER A 62 3.23 14.24 -1.56
N VAL A 63 2.10 14.87 -1.21
CA VAL A 63 1.54 16.04 -1.90
C VAL A 63 1.15 17.06 -0.85
N ASN A 64 2.00 18.09 -0.65
CA ASN A 64 1.85 19.08 0.43
C ASN A 64 1.73 18.39 1.81
N ASP A 65 0.65 18.67 2.54
CA ASP A 65 0.33 18.09 3.85
C ASP A 65 -0.48 16.80 3.79
N CYS A 66 -0.54 16.17 2.61
CA CYS A 66 -1.26 14.92 2.37
C CYS A 66 -0.33 13.85 1.78
N TYR A 67 -0.75 12.60 1.93
CA TYR A 67 -0.31 11.48 1.13
C TYR A 67 -1.41 11.09 0.14
N ARG A 68 -1.00 10.83 -1.10
CA ARG A 68 -1.83 10.19 -2.12
C ARG A 68 -1.44 8.72 -2.20
N SER A 69 -2.37 7.82 -1.91
CA SER A 69 -2.20 6.39 -2.21
C SER A 69 -2.40 6.14 -3.70
N SER A 70 -1.60 5.27 -4.30
CA SER A 70 -1.80 4.84 -5.69
C SER A 70 -2.76 3.63 -5.77
N ASN A 71 -2.84 2.97 -6.92
CA ASN A 71 -3.63 1.75 -7.12
C ASN A 71 -2.89 0.50 -6.58
N VAL A 72 -2.29 0.58 -5.40
CA VAL A 72 -1.67 -0.56 -4.71
C VAL A 72 -2.54 -0.91 -3.52
N MET A 73 -2.98 -2.17 -3.44
CA MET A 73 -3.69 -2.73 -2.30
C MET A 73 -2.80 -3.73 -1.57
N GLY A 74 -3.10 -3.98 -0.30
CA GLY A 74 -2.43 -4.99 0.50
C GLY A 74 -2.04 -4.49 1.89
N PHE A 75 -0.98 -5.07 2.44
CA PHE A 75 -0.56 -4.81 3.81
C PHE A 75 0.95 -4.62 3.88
N LEU A 76 1.37 -3.60 4.63
CA LEU A 76 2.76 -3.25 4.87
C LEU A 76 2.99 -3.26 6.38
N GLY A 77 4.01 -3.99 6.83
CA GLY A 77 4.37 -4.09 8.24
C GLY A 77 5.80 -3.61 8.48
N PHE A 78 6.01 -2.81 9.52
CA PHE A 78 7.34 -2.42 9.99
C PHE A 78 7.38 -2.38 11.51
N GLY A 79 8.13 -3.30 12.12
CA GLY A 79 8.17 -3.44 13.59
C GLY A 79 6.78 -3.75 14.18
N LYS A 80 6.24 -2.82 14.98
CA LYS A 80 4.91 -2.95 15.62
C LYS A 80 3.81 -2.19 14.87
N GLU A 81 4.11 -1.62 13.72
CA GLU A 81 3.19 -0.85 12.88
C GLU A 81 2.74 -1.63 11.66
N ARG A 82 1.48 -1.43 11.28
CA ARG A 82 0.87 -2.01 10.09
C ARG A 82 0.04 -0.97 9.36
N LEU A 83 0.29 -0.81 8.06
CA LEU A 83 -0.55 -0.08 7.14
C LEU A 83 -1.31 -1.08 6.26
N VAL A 84 -2.63 -0.98 6.23
CA VAL A 84 -3.50 -1.74 5.34
C VAL A 84 -4.07 -0.79 4.30
N ILE A 85 -3.87 -1.11 3.02
CA ILE A 85 -4.43 -0.38 1.90
C ILE A 85 -5.53 -1.25 1.29
N GLU A 86 -6.77 -0.92 1.61
CA GLU A 86 -7.98 -1.56 1.10
C GLU A 86 -8.33 -0.99 -0.27
N SER A 87 -9.12 -1.72 -1.05
CA SER A 87 -9.77 -1.19 -2.22
C SER A 87 -10.67 -0.01 -1.84
N ARG A 88 -10.71 1.02 -2.69
CA ARG A 88 -11.71 2.10 -2.63
C ARG A 88 -13.15 1.60 -2.77
N PHE A 89 -13.33 0.39 -3.30
CA PHE A 89 -14.62 -0.29 -3.43
C PHE A 89 -15.00 -1.10 -2.17
N SER A 90 -14.15 -1.09 -1.14
CA SER A 90 -14.43 -1.76 0.15
C SER A 90 -15.63 -1.14 0.86
N THR A 91 -16.50 -1.98 1.40
CA THR A 91 -17.74 -1.58 2.11
C THR A 91 -17.56 -1.49 3.64
N GLY A 92 -16.33 -1.33 4.12
CA GLY A 92 -15.99 -1.09 5.51
C GLY A 92 -16.00 -2.34 6.42
N LYS A 93 -16.82 -3.35 6.13
CA LYS A 93 -16.77 -4.65 6.85
C LYS A 93 -15.80 -5.64 6.20
N CYS A 94 -15.87 -5.78 4.88
CA CYS A 94 -15.02 -6.68 4.10
C CYS A 94 -14.61 -6.01 2.79
N ASP A 95 -13.41 -6.31 2.34
CA ASP A 95 -12.91 -5.96 1.01
C ASP A 95 -13.08 -7.14 0.06
N TYR A 96 -14.31 -7.31 -0.43
CA TYR A 96 -14.65 -8.42 -1.34
C TYR A 96 -13.90 -8.36 -2.67
N PHE A 97 -13.53 -7.15 -3.12
CA PHE A 97 -12.73 -7.00 -4.34
C PHE A 97 -11.33 -7.53 -4.13
N PHE A 98 -10.68 -7.13 -3.03
CA PHE A 98 -9.35 -7.64 -2.69
C PHE A 98 -9.37 -9.16 -2.41
N GLN A 99 -10.40 -9.67 -1.75
CA GLN A 99 -10.60 -11.11 -1.56
C GLN A 99 -10.72 -11.84 -2.90
N TYR A 100 -11.53 -11.34 -3.83
CA TYR A 100 -11.69 -11.93 -5.17
C TYR A 100 -10.35 -11.97 -5.92
N LEU A 101 -9.54 -10.90 -5.86
CA LEU A 101 -8.22 -10.88 -6.49
C LEU A 101 -7.32 -11.99 -5.92
N LEU A 102 -7.32 -12.19 -4.60
CA LEU A 102 -6.53 -13.24 -3.96
C LEU A 102 -7.01 -14.64 -4.31
N GLU A 103 -8.32 -14.87 -4.33
CA GLU A 103 -8.89 -16.22 -4.50
C GLU A 103 -9.00 -16.65 -5.97
N CYS A 104 -9.27 -15.72 -6.88
CA CYS A 104 -9.64 -16.05 -8.26
C CYS A 104 -8.66 -15.56 -9.33
N VAL A 105 -7.77 -14.62 -9.00
CA VAL A 105 -6.82 -14.03 -9.98
C VAL A 105 -5.37 -14.39 -9.65
N LEU A 106 -5.00 -14.36 -8.37
CA LEU A 106 -3.63 -14.62 -7.90
C LEU A 106 -3.42 -16.05 -7.41
N SER A 107 -4.41 -16.93 -7.61
CA SER A 107 -4.40 -18.33 -7.18
C SER A 107 -3.58 -19.26 -8.07
#